data_AF-A0A0R2A3Z2-F1
#
_entry.id   AF-A0A0R2A3Z2-F1
#
_cell.length_a   1.000
_cell.length_b   1.000
_cell.length_c   1.000
_cell.angle_alpha   90.00
_cell.angle_beta   90.00
_cell.angle_gamma   90.00
#
_symmetry.space_group_name_H-M   'P 1'
#
loop_
_entity.id
_entity.type
_entity.pdbx_description
1 polymer ?
#
loop_
_entity_poly.entity_id
_entity_poly.type
_entity_poly.pdbx_seq_one_letter_code
_entity_poly.pdbx_strand_id
1 'polypeptide(L)'
;MFKMYFRDTHVVKMFVFTVLFIVLSFVFVFPVASHGIILSSDDAPYHIARINEIYENFKEGNFFPVLSTHTFAKIGYPVNLFYPWFTLIPFALLRFIVSPVAAIYLGIAFYTWLTFLVTFFVGKRMTSSDKKALLFSILYVFATYRTIDIYTRFALGEFLATVFLPISLYGFYEVMFGNRKNWPFLTLGMTLLIFSHVLSTFIVTLFFALVFLCSFWNINGKISRLLSMIKAVIATVLCSAAYLIPFLEQELMQKFPQPSKMPFSPGAFSKILMSSLDNNVLRNVNFSNYYGIGFVCVAICVFGVMNLKKMNKLNYILFWIGILIFLMASSLFPWSLFDNTPINVIQFPFRILSIGTLLLSFVGANLIIDTIEDSAHINHHSGMQIVILIGLVVVPWYSSVVALVNSPDSNQSEYTFDSKNINRETNISGYYLDQYTPRKAIKNLNNIINGNGYINGKIVHFARNTDQSSIKFHLKHRISSNAVIELPFAYYDNVVVMVGKNRMKIDESSNGLIQLKTGKHNSDTYTVKYSMSKMDMISILVTLASILGLIWICFFRKDFRSKKSFSNFVNIHDDDKI
;
A
#
# COMPACT_ATOMS: atom_id res chain seq x y z
N MET A 1 -17.81 -35.22 26.03
CA MET A 1 -16.62 -34.70 26.75
C MET A 1 -15.40 -34.49 25.82
N PHE A 2 -15.10 -35.39 24.87
CA PHE A 2 -13.97 -35.22 23.92
C PHE A 2 -14.03 -34.00 22.98
N LYS A 3 -15.22 -33.45 22.68
CA LYS A 3 -15.38 -32.26 21.82
C LYS A 3 -14.99 -30.93 22.50
N MET A 4 -14.92 -30.88 23.84
CA MET A 4 -14.52 -29.68 24.57
C MET A 4 -12.99 -29.52 24.59
N TYR A 5 -12.26 -30.60 24.86
CA TYR A 5 -10.78 -30.58 24.96
C TYR A 5 -10.07 -30.19 23.64
N PHE A 6 -10.60 -30.60 22.49
CA PHE A 6 -10.07 -30.19 21.18
C PHE A 6 -10.37 -28.73 20.82
N ARG A 7 -11.41 -28.14 21.40
CA ARG A 7 -11.75 -26.73 21.20
C ARG A 7 -10.77 -25.85 22.00
N ASP A 8 -10.39 -26.29 23.19
CA ASP A 8 -9.45 -25.57 24.05
C ASP A 8 -8.03 -25.57 23.48
N THR A 9 -7.55 -26.70 22.94
CA THR A 9 -6.20 -26.78 22.34
C THR A 9 -6.04 -25.93 21.07
N HIS A 10 -7.07 -25.81 20.23
CA HIS A 10 -7.04 -24.95 19.04
C HIS A 10 -7.05 -23.46 19.43
N VAL A 11 -7.87 -23.07 20.40
CA VAL A 11 -7.94 -21.69 20.89
C VAL A 11 -6.62 -21.29 21.53
N VAL A 12 -6.03 -22.17 22.33
CA VAL A 12 -4.70 -21.95 22.93
C VAL A 12 -3.63 -21.79 21.84
N LYS A 13 -3.59 -22.65 20.82
CA LYS A 13 -2.64 -22.52 19.70
C LYS A 13 -2.79 -21.20 18.94
N MET A 14 -4.03 -20.80 18.63
CA MET A 14 -4.29 -19.51 17.99
C MET A 14 -3.80 -18.35 18.85
N PHE A 15 -4.11 -18.38 20.15
CA PHE A 15 -3.65 -17.38 21.10
C PHE A 15 -2.12 -17.29 21.14
N VAL A 16 -1.43 -18.44 21.22
CA VAL A 16 0.04 -18.50 21.19
C VAL A 16 0.61 -17.88 19.91
N PHE A 17 0.07 -18.21 18.73
CA PHE A 17 0.52 -17.60 17.48
C PHE A 17 0.24 -16.09 17.45
N THR A 18 -0.93 -15.66 17.91
CA THR A 18 -1.27 -14.23 17.98
C THR A 18 -0.29 -13.48 18.88
N VAL A 19 0.03 -14.00 20.07
CA VAL A 19 1.00 -13.38 20.99
C VAL A 19 2.39 -13.37 20.38
N LEU A 20 2.85 -14.49 19.78
CA LEU A 20 4.13 -14.55 19.08
C LEU A 20 4.23 -13.49 17.98
N PHE A 21 3.19 -13.33 17.17
CA PHE A 21 3.16 -12.34 16.10
C PHE A 21 3.17 -10.91 16.63
N ILE A 22 2.51 -10.64 17.76
CA ILE A 22 2.61 -9.33 18.42
C ILE A 22 4.05 -9.07 18.83
N VAL A 23 4.70 -10.01 19.52
CA VAL A 23 6.10 -9.89 19.95
C VAL A 23 7.02 -9.66 18.75
N LEU A 24 6.93 -10.47 17.69
CA LEU A 24 7.74 -10.31 16.48
C LEU A 24 7.48 -8.98 15.75
N SER A 25 6.27 -8.44 15.84
CA SER A 25 5.96 -7.14 15.26
C SER A 25 6.59 -5.98 16.03
N PHE A 26 6.71 -6.11 17.36
CA PHE A 26 7.51 -5.18 18.16
C PHE A 26 9.00 -5.34 17.88
N VAL A 27 9.51 -6.57 17.72
CA VAL A 27 10.89 -6.82 17.28
C VAL A 27 11.16 -6.16 15.93
N PHE A 28 10.19 -6.15 15.01
CA PHE A 28 10.33 -5.51 13.69
C PHE A 28 10.54 -3.99 13.77
N VAL A 29 9.97 -3.30 14.77
CA VAL A 29 10.06 -1.84 14.91
C VAL A 29 11.09 -1.37 15.93
N PHE A 30 11.39 -2.19 16.93
CA PHE A 30 12.24 -1.84 18.08
C PHE A 30 13.61 -1.24 17.73
N PRO A 31 14.38 -1.76 16.75
CA PRO A 31 15.72 -1.25 16.46
C PRO A 31 15.70 0.23 16.03
N VAL A 32 14.62 0.64 15.34
CA VAL A 32 14.46 2.01 14.86
C VAL A 32 13.72 2.86 15.90
N ALA A 33 12.59 2.35 16.41
CA ALA A 33 11.71 3.09 17.33
C ALA A 33 12.40 3.49 18.65
N SER A 34 13.39 2.71 19.11
CA SER A 34 14.17 3.00 20.32
C SER A 34 14.97 4.31 20.25
N HIS A 35 15.22 4.84 19.05
CA HIS A 35 15.93 6.10 18.85
C HIS A 35 15.00 7.33 18.95
N GLY A 36 13.68 7.13 19.01
CA GLY A 36 12.71 8.22 19.18
C GLY A 36 12.55 9.16 17.99
N ILE A 37 13.09 8.79 16.83
CA ILE A 37 13.05 9.54 15.57
C ILE A 37 12.54 8.66 14.44
N ILE A 38 11.99 9.27 13.39
CA ILE A 38 11.77 8.63 12.09
C ILE A 38 13.00 8.93 11.22
N LEU A 39 13.61 7.88 10.67
CA LEU A 39 14.79 7.98 9.81
C LEU A 39 14.52 8.84 8.57
N SER A 40 15.58 9.41 8.02
CA SER A 40 15.51 10.07 6.71
C SER A 40 15.25 9.03 5.62
N SER A 41 14.14 9.22 4.90
CA SER A 41 13.66 8.31 3.87
C SER A 41 13.05 9.09 2.69
N ASP A 42 12.90 8.42 1.55
CA ASP A 42 12.47 9.06 0.29
C ASP A 42 11.09 9.74 0.39
N ASP A 43 10.06 9.01 0.84
CA ASP A 43 8.66 9.44 0.84
C ASP A 43 8.12 9.80 2.25
N ALA A 44 8.99 9.84 3.27
CA ALA A 44 8.59 10.10 4.66
C ALA A 44 7.85 11.44 4.86
N PRO A 45 8.35 12.60 4.37
CA PRO A 45 7.63 13.86 4.53
C PRO A 45 6.20 13.81 3.98
N TYR A 46 6.03 13.19 2.81
CA TYR A 46 4.75 13.04 2.13
C TYR A 46 3.76 12.21 2.97
N HIS A 47 4.14 10.98 3.35
CA HIS A 47 3.23 10.09 4.06
C HIS A 47 2.92 10.52 5.49
N ILE A 48 3.89 11.12 6.19
CA ILE A 48 3.67 11.69 7.52
C ILE A 48 2.69 12.87 7.44
N ALA A 49 2.84 13.76 6.45
CA ALA A 49 1.90 14.86 6.23
C ALA A 49 0.47 14.33 6.01
N ARG A 50 0.29 13.27 5.22
CA ARG A 50 -1.03 12.64 5.03
C ARG A 50 -1.65 12.10 6.32
N ILE A 51 -0.86 11.44 7.16
CA ILE A 51 -1.33 10.91 8.46
C ILE A 51 -1.73 12.07 9.38
N ASN A 52 -0.90 13.12 9.45
CA ASN A 52 -1.18 14.30 10.25
C ASN A 52 -2.45 15.02 9.74
N GLU A 53 -2.64 15.15 8.43
CA GLU A 53 -3.85 15.76 7.86
C GLU A 53 -5.12 15.01 8.27
N ILE A 54 -5.10 13.67 8.19
CA ILE A 54 -6.24 12.85 8.59
C ILE A 54 -6.55 13.04 10.07
N TYR A 55 -5.51 13.06 10.92
CA TYR A 55 -5.68 13.33 12.35
C TYR A 55 -6.31 14.70 12.62
N GLU A 56 -5.79 15.79 12.02
CA GLU A 56 -6.30 17.14 12.32
C GLU A 56 -7.75 17.27 11.85
N ASN A 57 -8.09 16.71 10.68
CA ASN A 57 -9.48 16.67 10.21
C ASN A 57 -10.39 15.87 11.16
N PHE A 58 -9.95 14.70 11.65
CA PHE A 58 -10.74 13.89 12.58
C PHE A 58 -10.95 14.61 13.92
N LYS A 59 -9.93 15.32 14.40
CA LYS A 59 -9.99 16.12 15.62
C LYS A 59 -11.02 17.26 15.51
N GLU A 60 -11.17 17.83 14.32
CA GLU A 60 -12.17 18.85 14.02
C GLU A 60 -13.56 18.27 13.72
N GLY A 61 -13.69 16.94 13.61
CA GLY A 61 -14.95 16.24 13.31
C GLY A 61 -15.22 16.06 11.82
N ASN A 62 -14.24 16.31 10.94
CA ASN A 62 -14.32 15.96 9.53
C ASN A 62 -13.78 14.54 9.29
N PHE A 63 -14.69 13.59 9.09
CA PHE A 63 -14.33 12.19 8.83
C PHE A 63 -14.08 11.87 7.36
N PHE A 64 -14.14 12.86 6.46
CA PHE A 64 -13.81 12.69 5.04
C PHE A 64 -12.83 13.78 4.58
N PRO A 65 -11.54 13.65 4.95
CA PRO A 65 -10.50 14.66 4.68
C PRO A 65 -10.12 14.68 3.19
N VAL A 66 -10.87 15.42 2.37
CA VAL A 66 -10.55 15.57 0.94
C VAL A 66 -9.45 16.61 0.72
N LEU A 67 -9.66 17.83 1.20
CA LEU A 67 -8.68 18.92 1.07
C LEU A 67 -7.68 18.87 2.21
N SER A 68 -6.39 18.92 1.87
CA SER A 68 -5.34 19.09 2.87
C SER A 68 -5.20 20.56 3.21
N THR A 69 -5.69 20.93 4.40
CA THR A 69 -5.72 22.32 4.87
C THR A 69 -4.76 22.56 6.03
N HIS A 70 -4.34 21.49 6.74
CA HIS A 70 -3.41 21.58 7.86
C HIS A 70 -1.95 21.32 7.47
N THR A 71 -1.76 20.59 6.37
CA THR A 71 -0.47 20.15 5.81
C THR A 71 -0.38 20.52 4.33
N PHE A 72 0.64 20.01 3.61
CA PHE A 72 0.84 20.25 2.17
C PHE A 72 0.93 21.74 1.81
N ALA A 73 1.72 22.50 2.57
CA ALA A 73 1.88 23.95 2.42
C ALA A 73 0.58 24.75 2.66
N LYS A 74 -0.46 24.10 3.21
CA LYS A 74 -1.78 24.69 3.52
C LYS A 74 -2.45 25.35 2.32
N ILE A 75 -2.24 24.80 1.13
CA ILE A 75 -2.80 25.31 -0.13
C ILE A 75 -4.14 24.66 -0.50
N GLY A 76 -4.63 23.71 0.31
CA GLY A 76 -5.86 22.97 0.01
C GLY A 76 -5.64 21.85 -0.99
N TYR A 77 -4.47 21.22 -0.94
CA TYR A 77 -4.07 20.18 -1.87
C TYR A 77 -4.94 18.90 -1.66
N PRO A 78 -5.72 18.47 -2.67
CA PRO A 78 -6.71 17.39 -2.52
C PRO A 78 -6.08 15.98 -2.61
N VAL A 79 -5.00 15.75 -1.86
CA VAL A 79 -4.18 14.52 -1.96
C VAL A 79 -4.97 13.22 -1.80
N ASN A 80 -6.02 13.24 -0.98
CA ASN A 80 -6.81 12.06 -0.64
C ASN A 80 -7.83 11.66 -1.72
N LEU A 81 -8.02 12.47 -2.76
CA LEU A 81 -8.71 12.05 -3.99
C LEU A 81 -7.79 11.23 -4.90
N PHE A 82 -6.49 11.53 -4.88
CA PHE A 82 -5.49 10.92 -5.76
C PHE A 82 -4.73 9.76 -5.14
N TYR A 83 -4.71 9.70 -3.80
CA TYR A 83 -4.13 8.60 -3.05
C TYR A 83 -5.13 8.00 -2.07
N PRO A 84 -5.21 6.66 -2.01
CA PRO A 84 -6.01 5.98 -0.99
C PRO A 84 -5.52 6.32 0.42
N TRP A 85 -6.45 6.54 1.34
CA TRP A 85 -6.14 6.97 2.71
C TRP A 85 -6.81 6.14 3.82
N PHE A 86 -7.76 5.25 3.48
CA PHE A 86 -8.45 4.42 4.48
C PHE A 86 -7.49 3.57 5.32
N THR A 87 -6.42 3.06 4.71
CA THR A 87 -5.38 2.27 5.39
C THR A 87 -4.40 3.14 6.21
N LEU A 88 -4.55 4.46 6.20
CA LEU A 88 -3.81 5.37 7.08
C LEU A 88 -4.56 5.66 8.38
N ILE A 89 -5.85 5.30 8.48
CA ILE A 89 -6.70 5.57 9.64
C ILE A 89 -6.09 5.02 10.95
N PRO A 90 -5.54 3.78 11.03
CA PRO A 90 -4.96 3.30 12.27
C PRO A 90 -3.82 4.18 12.81
N PHE A 91 -2.98 4.73 11.92
CA PHE A 91 -1.92 5.66 12.31
C PHE A 91 -2.48 6.97 12.87
N ALA A 92 -3.50 7.54 12.21
CA ALA A 92 -4.16 8.76 12.67
C ALA A 92 -4.87 8.56 14.02
N LEU A 93 -5.53 7.42 14.23
CA LEU A 93 -6.18 7.09 15.51
C LEU A 93 -5.16 6.95 16.65
N LEU A 94 -4.01 6.33 16.40
CA LEU A 94 -2.94 6.21 17.40
C LEU A 94 -2.38 7.57 17.84
N ARG A 95 -2.37 8.57 16.95
CA ARG A 95 -1.93 9.94 17.25
C ARG A 95 -2.81 10.65 18.29
N PHE A 96 -4.03 10.16 18.57
CA PHE A 96 -4.83 10.67 19.70
C PHE A 96 -4.33 10.19 21.07
N ILE A 97 -3.53 9.13 21.11
CA ILE A 97 -3.17 8.43 22.36
C ILE A 97 -1.68 8.59 22.67
N VAL A 98 -0.83 8.63 21.64
CA VAL A 98 0.63 8.67 21.78
C VAL A 98 1.27 9.79 20.97
N SER A 99 2.57 10.02 21.16
CA SER A 99 3.33 11.00 20.36
C SER A 99 3.29 10.65 18.87
N PRO A 100 3.46 11.63 17.95
CA PRO A 100 3.41 11.37 16.52
C PRO A 100 4.39 10.28 16.06
N VAL A 101 5.63 10.28 16.56
CA VAL A 101 6.62 9.26 16.22
C VAL A 101 6.19 7.88 16.74
N ALA A 102 5.70 7.79 17.98
CA ALA A 102 5.19 6.55 18.53
C ALA A 102 3.96 6.04 17.75
N ALA A 103 3.08 6.93 17.29
CA ALA A 103 1.91 6.57 16.49
C ALA A 103 2.32 5.91 15.15
N ILE A 104 3.36 6.44 14.50
CA ILE A 104 3.93 5.85 13.29
C ILE A 104 4.44 4.43 13.57
N TYR A 105 5.32 4.25 14.57
CA TYR A 105 5.89 2.94 14.86
C TYR A 105 4.86 1.92 15.37
N LEU A 106 3.88 2.33 16.18
CA LEU A 106 2.78 1.46 16.60
C LEU A 106 1.89 1.08 15.41
N GLY A 107 1.68 1.97 14.45
CA GLY A 107 0.97 1.64 13.22
C GLY A 107 1.76 0.66 12.33
N ILE A 108 3.08 0.82 12.20
CA ILE A 108 3.95 -0.14 11.51
C ILE A 108 3.90 -1.51 12.20
N ALA A 109 3.94 -1.54 13.53
CA ALA A 109 3.82 -2.77 14.31
C ALA A 109 2.44 -3.42 14.11
N PHE A 110 1.36 -2.64 14.11
CA PHE A 110 0.00 -3.13 13.83
C PHE A 110 -0.09 -3.79 12.45
N TYR A 111 0.40 -3.13 11.41
CA TYR A 111 0.37 -3.68 10.04
C TYR A 111 1.34 -4.85 9.85
N THR A 112 2.43 -4.90 10.60
CA THR A 112 3.33 -6.06 10.64
C THR A 112 2.66 -7.26 11.30
N TRP A 113 1.95 -7.05 12.41
CA TRP A 113 1.15 -8.08 13.06
C TRP A 113 0.04 -8.59 12.14
N LEU A 114 -0.64 -7.68 11.44
CA LEU A 114 -1.65 -8.05 10.45
C LEU A 114 -1.04 -8.84 9.29
N THR A 115 0.17 -8.50 8.84
CA THR A 115 0.90 -9.25 7.81
C THR A 115 1.18 -10.69 8.27
N PHE A 116 1.63 -10.88 9.51
CA PHE A 116 1.79 -12.22 10.09
C PHE A 116 0.49 -13.01 10.07
N LEU A 117 -0.63 -12.42 10.51
CA LEU A 117 -1.93 -13.09 10.52
C LEU A 117 -2.39 -13.49 9.12
N VAL A 118 -2.31 -12.56 8.15
CA VAL A 118 -2.76 -12.79 6.77
C VAL A 118 -1.90 -13.86 6.08
N THR A 119 -0.58 -13.75 6.20
CA THR A 119 0.34 -14.76 5.63
C THR A 119 0.19 -16.12 6.28
N PHE A 120 0.01 -16.17 7.61
CA PHE A 120 -0.17 -17.43 8.32
C PHE A 120 -1.47 -18.11 7.89
N PHE A 121 -2.55 -17.32 7.80
CA PHE A 121 -3.83 -17.79 7.29
C PHE A 121 -3.68 -18.37 5.87
N VAL A 122 -3.04 -17.64 4.95
CA VAL A 122 -2.82 -18.09 3.57
C VAL A 122 -1.95 -19.35 3.52
N GLY A 123 -0.81 -19.35 4.23
CA GLY A 123 0.09 -20.49 4.32
C GLY A 123 -0.62 -21.73 4.86
N LYS A 124 -1.44 -21.58 5.91
CA LYS A 124 -2.22 -22.67 6.49
C LYS A 124 -3.27 -23.20 5.52
N ARG A 125 -3.93 -22.31 4.76
CA ARG A 125 -4.92 -22.69 3.75
C ARG A 125 -4.30 -23.44 2.57
N MET A 126 -3.11 -23.05 2.14
CA MET A 126 -2.44 -23.66 0.97
C MET A 126 -1.66 -24.94 1.31
N THR A 127 -1.22 -25.12 2.56
CA THR A 127 -0.32 -26.22 2.95
C THR A 127 -0.92 -27.18 3.97
N SER A 128 -2.00 -26.78 4.65
CA SER A 128 -2.56 -27.47 5.82
C SER A 128 -1.59 -27.65 7.00
N SER A 129 -0.37 -27.08 6.97
CA SER A 129 0.66 -27.24 8.01
C SER A 129 0.88 -25.95 8.80
N ASP A 130 0.85 -26.05 10.14
CA ASP A 130 1.13 -24.90 11.01
C ASP A 130 2.60 -24.46 10.93
N LYS A 131 3.53 -25.42 10.79
CA LYS A 131 4.97 -25.13 10.70
C LYS A 131 5.32 -24.40 9.41
N LYS A 132 4.79 -24.87 8.27
CA LYS A 132 4.97 -24.23 6.96
C LYS A 132 4.36 -22.84 6.95
N ALA A 133 3.15 -22.69 7.50
CA ALA A 133 2.49 -21.39 7.62
C ALA A 133 3.28 -20.41 8.50
N LEU A 134 3.77 -20.87 9.66
CA LEU A 134 4.57 -20.06 10.57
C LEU A 134 5.87 -19.57 9.91
N LEU A 135 6.64 -20.50 9.32
CA LEU A 135 7.90 -20.16 8.66
C LEU A 135 7.65 -19.23 7.45
N PHE A 136 6.60 -19.47 6.67
CA PHE A 136 6.21 -18.60 5.56
C PHE A 136 5.97 -17.15 6.03
N SER A 137 5.21 -16.98 7.12
CA SER A 137 4.95 -15.66 7.68
C SER A 137 6.22 -14.96 8.15
N ILE A 138 7.13 -15.67 8.81
CA ILE A 138 8.41 -15.13 9.28
C ILE A 138 9.29 -14.71 8.10
N LEU A 139 9.46 -15.59 7.10
CA LEU A 139 10.24 -15.31 5.90
C LEU A 139 9.73 -14.07 5.16
N TYR A 140 8.40 -13.94 5.01
CA TYR A 140 7.84 -12.81 4.29
C TYR A 140 7.86 -11.49 5.07
N VAL A 141 7.55 -11.52 6.36
CA VAL A 141 7.49 -10.30 7.18
C VAL A 141 8.87 -9.66 7.34
N PHE A 142 9.89 -10.48 7.57
CA PHE A 142 11.28 -10.05 7.72
C PHE A 142 12.04 -9.98 6.40
N ALA A 143 11.35 -10.09 5.27
CA ALA A 143 12.00 -9.97 3.98
C ALA A 143 12.59 -8.57 3.78
N THR A 144 13.75 -8.54 3.12
CA THR A 144 14.56 -7.33 2.93
C THR A 144 13.84 -6.29 2.10
N TYR A 145 13.16 -6.70 1.03
CA TYR A 145 12.39 -5.78 0.20
C TYR A 145 11.26 -5.07 0.98
N ARG A 146 10.55 -5.79 1.86
CA ARG A 146 9.52 -5.20 2.73
C ARG A 146 10.12 -4.21 3.74
N THR A 147 11.33 -4.47 4.19
CA THR A 147 12.09 -3.59 5.11
C THR A 147 12.54 -2.31 4.40
N ILE A 148 13.01 -2.44 3.15
CA ILE A 148 13.36 -1.31 2.27
C ILE A 148 12.16 -0.39 2.07
N ASP A 149 10.99 -0.95 1.77
CA ASP A 149 9.77 -0.16 1.55
C ASP A 149 9.42 0.72 2.75
N ILE A 150 9.56 0.23 3.99
CA ILE A 150 9.15 0.99 5.17
C ILE A 150 10.25 1.87 5.77
N TYR A 151 11.51 1.44 5.79
CA TYR A 151 12.58 2.20 6.48
C TYR A 151 13.49 2.99 5.55
N THR A 152 13.82 2.46 4.38
CA THR A 152 14.70 3.15 3.43
C THR A 152 13.91 4.15 2.59
N ARG A 153 12.81 3.69 2.01
CA ARG A 153 11.95 4.48 1.12
C ARG A 153 10.84 5.19 1.86
N PHE A 154 10.33 4.59 2.95
CA PHE A 154 9.07 5.00 3.59
C PHE A 154 7.91 5.08 2.58
N ALA A 155 7.92 4.20 1.58
CA ALA A 155 6.86 4.02 0.60
C ALA A 155 5.66 3.33 1.26
N LEU A 156 4.99 4.05 2.16
CA LEU A 156 4.01 3.50 3.08
C LEU A 156 2.84 2.81 2.36
N GLY A 157 2.40 3.36 1.22
CA GLY A 157 1.37 2.73 0.39
C GLY A 157 1.81 1.34 -0.12
N GLU A 158 3.04 1.22 -0.63
CA GLU A 158 3.59 -0.05 -1.12
C GLU A 158 3.76 -1.05 0.03
N PHE A 159 4.28 -0.60 1.18
CA PHE A 159 4.36 -1.41 2.40
C PHE A 159 2.98 -1.94 2.82
N LEU A 160 1.94 -1.10 2.85
CA LEU A 160 0.57 -1.51 3.16
C LEU A 160 0.02 -2.51 2.14
N ALA A 161 0.36 -2.35 0.86
CA ALA A 161 -0.01 -3.31 -0.17
C ALA A 161 0.61 -4.71 0.08
N THR A 162 1.83 -4.80 0.62
CA THR A 162 2.45 -6.09 0.99
C THR A 162 1.65 -6.87 2.06
N VAL A 163 0.91 -6.18 2.92
CA VAL A 163 0.05 -6.81 3.95
C VAL A 163 -1.05 -7.67 3.29
N PHE A 164 -1.61 -7.19 2.18
CA PHE A 164 -2.77 -7.79 1.52
C PHE A 164 -2.44 -8.57 0.24
N LEU A 165 -1.19 -8.50 -0.21
CA LEU A 165 -0.69 -9.29 -1.34
C LEU A 165 -0.85 -10.82 -1.15
N PRO A 166 -0.60 -11.43 0.02
CA PRO A 166 -0.78 -12.86 0.21
C PRO A 166 -2.22 -13.33 -0.02
N ILE A 167 -3.21 -12.58 0.47
CA ILE A 167 -4.62 -12.97 0.36
C ILE A 167 -5.15 -12.76 -1.07
N SER A 168 -4.64 -11.76 -1.81
CA SER A 168 -4.97 -11.59 -3.23
C SER A 168 -4.39 -12.73 -4.07
N LEU A 169 -3.12 -13.11 -3.85
CA LEU A 169 -2.49 -14.26 -4.54
C LEU A 169 -3.27 -15.56 -4.24
N TYR A 170 -3.63 -15.81 -2.99
CA TYR A 170 -4.42 -16.97 -2.60
C TYR A 170 -5.81 -16.96 -3.25
N GLY A 171 -6.51 -15.82 -3.24
CA GLY A 171 -7.79 -15.68 -3.91
C GLY A 171 -7.71 -15.96 -5.41
N PHE A 172 -6.68 -15.45 -6.08
CA PHE A 172 -6.43 -15.72 -7.49
C PHE A 172 -6.16 -17.20 -7.75
N TYR A 173 -5.29 -17.82 -6.93
CA TYR A 173 -4.99 -19.25 -6.99
C TYR A 173 -6.26 -20.10 -6.85
N GLU A 174 -7.12 -19.79 -5.88
CA GLU A 174 -8.37 -20.52 -5.67
C GLU A 174 -9.34 -20.39 -6.85
N VAL A 175 -9.47 -19.20 -7.42
CA VAL A 175 -10.32 -18.97 -8.60
C VAL A 175 -9.81 -19.76 -9.81
N MET A 176 -8.50 -19.79 -10.03
CA MET A 176 -7.88 -20.37 -11.22
C MET A 176 -7.63 -21.87 -11.12
N PHE A 177 -7.17 -22.34 -9.97
CA PHE A 177 -6.65 -23.70 -9.81
C PHE A 177 -7.34 -24.45 -8.67
N GLY A 178 -7.70 -23.76 -7.58
CA GLY A 178 -8.38 -24.33 -6.42
C GLY A 178 -9.91 -24.30 -6.52
N ASN A 179 -10.57 -24.04 -5.38
CA ASN A 179 -12.02 -23.96 -5.30
C ASN A 179 -12.52 -22.58 -5.76
N ARG A 180 -13.05 -22.49 -6.98
CA ARG A 180 -13.58 -21.25 -7.58
C ARG A 180 -14.60 -20.48 -6.72
N LYS A 181 -15.29 -21.15 -5.77
CA LYS A 181 -16.24 -20.50 -4.86
C LYS A 181 -15.55 -19.56 -3.87
N ASN A 182 -14.24 -19.68 -3.70
CA ASN A 182 -13.39 -18.84 -2.85
C ASN A 182 -12.96 -17.51 -3.51
N TRP A 183 -13.62 -17.11 -4.62
CA TRP A 183 -13.47 -15.79 -5.25
C TRP A 183 -13.60 -14.58 -4.29
N PRO A 184 -14.35 -14.60 -3.16
CA PRO A 184 -14.38 -13.49 -2.21
C PRO A 184 -13.00 -13.12 -1.62
N PHE A 185 -12.08 -14.07 -1.50
CA PHE A 185 -10.71 -13.76 -1.05
C PHE A 185 -9.96 -12.90 -2.07
N LEU A 186 -10.19 -13.12 -3.36
CA LEU A 186 -9.63 -12.28 -4.42
C LEU A 186 -10.21 -10.87 -4.35
N THR A 187 -11.53 -10.75 -4.18
CA THR A 187 -12.19 -9.45 -3.97
C THR A 187 -11.62 -8.71 -2.77
N LEU A 188 -11.50 -9.39 -1.62
CA LEU A 188 -10.98 -8.81 -0.40
C LEU A 188 -9.54 -8.31 -0.59
N GLY A 189 -8.66 -9.16 -1.13
CA GLY A 189 -7.26 -8.81 -1.38
C GLY A 189 -7.12 -7.64 -2.34
N MET A 190 -7.80 -7.66 -3.49
CA MET A 190 -7.69 -6.59 -4.49
C MET A 190 -8.31 -5.27 -4.01
N THR A 191 -9.41 -5.31 -3.25
CA THR A 191 -10.02 -4.11 -2.65
C THR A 191 -9.07 -3.45 -1.66
N LEU A 192 -8.44 -4.24 -0.78
CA LEU A 192 -7.48 -3.73 0.20
C LEU A 192 -6.18 -3.25 -0.45
N LEU A 193 -5.75 -3.86 -1.56
CA LEU A 193 -4.67 -3.34 -2.39
C LEU A 193 -5.04 -1.96 -2.98
N ILE A 194 -6.25 -1.79 -3.52
CA ILE A 194 -6.72 -0.50 -4.03
C ILE A 194 -6.73 0.55 -2.92
N PHE A 195 -7.21 0.21 -1.73
CA PHE A 195 -7.20 1.11 -0.57
C PHE A 195 -5.82 1.35 0.06
N SER A 196 -4.77 0.67 -0.42
CA SER A 196 -3.40 0.85 0.05
C SER A 196 -2.55 1.61 -0.98
N HIS A 197 -2.51 1.10 -2.21
CA HIS A 197 -1.65 1.63 -3.26
C HIS A 197 -2.12 1.18 -4.65
N VAL A 198 -2.59 2.14 -5.45
CA VAL A 198 -3.12 1.91 -6.80
C VAL A 198 -2.05 1.34 -7.73
N LEU A 199 -0.81 1.81 -7.63
CA LEU A 199 0.28 1.31 -8.48
C LEU A 199 0.64 -0.15 -8.16
N SER A 200 0.69 -0.54 -6.87
CA SER A 200 0.89 -1.96 -6.52
C SER A 200 -0.28 -2.82 -7.01
N THR A 201 -1.51 -2.30 -6.94
CA THR A 201 -2.70 -2.97 -7.50
C THR A 201 -2.55 -3.20 -9.00
N PHE A 202 -2.06 -2.21 -9.74
CA PHE A 202 -1.80 -2.31 -11.18
C PHE A 202 -0.76 -3.41 -11.48
N ILE A 203 0.37 -3.42 -10.77
CA ILE A 203 1.42 -4.45 -10.93
C ILE A 203 0.86 -5.85 -10.65
N VAL A 204 0.11 -6.02 -9.57
CA VAL A 204 -0.51 -7.32 -9.21
C VAL A 204 -1.55 -7.74 -10.25
N THR A 205 -2.34 -6.80 -10.76
CA THR A 205 -3.32 -7.07 -11.82
C THR A 205 -2.65 -7.51 -13.12
N LEU A 206 -1.54 -6.85 -13.51
CA LEU A 206 -0.74 -7.28 -14.67
C LEU A 206 -0.18 -8.68 -14.45
N PHE A 207 0.37 -8.96 -13.28
CA PHE A 207 0.87 -10.29 -12.94
C PHE A 207 -0.24 -11.36 -13.05
N PHE A 208 -1.42 -11.10 -12.48
CA PHE A 208 -2.57 -11.99 -12.59
C PHE A 208 -3.07 -12.16 -14.02
N ALA A 209 -3.10 -11.09 -14.81
CA ALA A 209 -3.48 -11.15 -16.21
C ALA A 209 -2.51 -12.04 -17.01
N LEU A 210 -1.20 -11.89 -16.79
CA LEU A 210 -0.19 -12.74 -17.45
C LEU A 210 -0.35 -14.21 -17.06
N VAL A 211 -0.45 -14.52 -15.76
CA VAL A 211 -0.65 -15.90 -15.31
C VAL A 211 -1.97 -16.47 -15.84
N PHE A 212 -3.03 -15.64 -15.88
CA PHE A 212 -4.31 -16.00 -16.47
C PHE A 212 -4.16 -16.38 -17.94
N LEU A 213 -3.57 -15.51 -18.77
CA LEU A 213 -3.42 -15.74 -20.20
C LEU A 213 -2.57 -16.99 -20.51
N CYS A 214 -1.48 -17.21 -19.76
CA CYS A 214 -0.63 -18.38 -19.94
C CYS A 214 -1.29 -19.69 -19.50
N SER A 215 -2.19 -19.64 -18.50
CA SER A 215 -2.73 -20.85 -17.89
C SER A 215 -4.15 -21.20 -18.36
N PHE A 216 -4.95 -20.22 -18.79
CA PHE A 216 -6.40 -20.35 -19.00
C PHE A 216 -6.79 -21.48 -19.95
N TRP A 217 -6.01 -21.69 -21.01
CA TRP A 217 -6.27 -22.71 -22.02
C TRP A 217 -6.16 -24.14 -21.50
N ASN A 218 -5.40 -24.34 -20.42
CA ASN A 218 -5.08 -25.65 -19.85
C ASN A 218 -5.87 -25.96 -18.57
N ILE A 219 -6.89 -25.15 -18.23
CA ILE A 219 -7.64 -25.27 -16.98
C ILE A 219 -9.02 -25.90 -17.19
N ASN A 220 -9.34 -26.89 -16.36
CA ASN A 220 -10.66 -27.51 -16.29
C ASN A 220 -11.72 -26.53 -15.75
N GLY A 221 -12.91 -26.57 -16.35
CA GLY A 221 -14.04 -25.70 -15.94
C GLY A 221 -13.83 -24.22 -16.28
N LYS A 222 -13.09 -23.92 -17.36
CA LYS A 222 -12.69 -22.56 -17.80
C LYS A 222 -13.80 -21.51 -17.73
N ILE A 223 -15.01 -21.81 -18.22
CA ILE A 223 -16.16 -20.88 -18.20
C ILE A 223 -16.57 -20.56 -16.75
N SER A 224 -16.70 -21.58 -15.90
CA SER A 224 -17.07 -21.38 -14.49
C SER A 224 -16.03 -20.58 -13.70
N ARG A 225 -14.75 -20.76 -14.03
CA ARG A 225 -13.64 -20.00 -13.43
C ARG A 225 -13.58 -18.57 -13.94
N LEU A 226 -13.78 -18.35 -15.24
CA LEU A 226 -13.93 -17.02 -15.83
C LEU A 226 -15.10 -16.25 -15.19
N LEU A 227 -16.27 -16.89 -15.02
CA LEU A 227 -17.41 -16.27 -14.34
C LEU A 227 -17.09 -15.93 -12.86
N SER A 228 -16.31 -16.76 -12.18
CA SER A 228 -15.87 -16.48 -10.80
C SER A 228 -14.87 -15.33 -10.74
N MET A 229 -13.99 -15.23 -11.74
CA MET A 229 -13.07 -14.10 -11.93
C MET A 229 -13.84 -12.80 -12.19
N ILE A 230 -14.80 -12.81 -13.12
CA ILE A 230 -15.66 -11.65 -13.42
C ILE A 230 -16.42 -11.19 -12.16
N LYS A 231 -16.98 -12.14 -11.38
CA LYS A 231 -17.60 -11.82 -10.08
C LYS A 231 -16.62 -11.12 -9.14
N ALA A 232 -15.39 -11.63 -9.03
CA ALA A 232 -14.38 -11.02 -8.18
C ALA A 232 -14.01 -9.61 -8.64
N VAL A 233 -13.85 -9.38 -9.95
CA VAL A 233 -13.56 -8.06 -10.54
C VAL A 233 -14.69 -7.09 -10.27
N ILE A 234 -15.94 -7.44 -10.59
CA ILE A 234 -17.11 -6.59 -10.34
C ILE A 234 -17.21 -6.25 -8.85
N ALA A 235 -17.11 -7.25 -7.98
CA ALA A 235 -17.18 -7.03 -6.54
C ALA A 235 -16.04 -6.16 -6.02
N THR A 236 -14.83 -6.26 -6.60
CA THR A 236 -13.68 -5.41 -6.23
C THR A 236 -13.95 -3.94 -6.58
N VAL A 237 -14.44 -3.68 -7.80
CA VAL A 237 -14.79 -2.33 -8.25
C VAL A 237 -15.86 -1.73 -7.34
N LEU A 238 -16.91 -2.50 -7.03
CA LEU A 238 -17.99 -2.04 -6.16
C LEU A 238 -17.52 -1.80 -4.72
N CYS A 239 -16.68 -2.67 -4.15
CA CYS A 239 -16.12 -2.50 -2.81
C CYS A 239 -15.06 -1.39 -2.72
N SER A 240 -14.55 -0.90 -3.86
CA SER A 240 -13.54 0.17 -3.91
C SER A 240 -14.10 1.48 -4.48
N ALA A 241 -15.41 1.55 -4.75
CA ALA A 241 -16.02 2.68 -5.46
C ALA A 241 -15.85 4.02 -4.74
N ALA A 242 -15.84 4.02 -3.40
CA ALA A 242 -15.67 5.21 -2.56
C ALA A 242 -14.32 5.92 -2.78
N TYR A 243 -13.32 5.21 -3.33
CA TYR A 243 -12.06 5.78 -3.77
C TYR A 243 -12.02 5.94 -5.30
N LEU A 244 -12.40 4.90 -6.04
CA LEU A 244 -12.27 4.88 -7.50
C LEU A 244 -13.12 5.96 -8.19
N ILE A 245 -14.35 6.21 -7.72
CA ILE A 245 -15.24 7.16 -8.37
C ILE A 245 -14.73 8.61 -8.22
N PRO A 246 -14.44 9.13 -7.01
CA PRO A 246 -13.88 10.48 -6.88
C PRO A 246 -12.54 10.65 -7.62
N PHE A 247 -11.68 9.61 -7.60
CA PHE A 247 -10.42 9.61 -8.33
C PHE A 247 -10.62 9.76 -9.85
N LEU A 248 -11.52 8.95 -10.43
CA LEU A 248 -11.84 8.99 -11.84
C LEU A 248 -12.55 10.29 -12.24
N GLU A 249 -13.41 10.84 -11.39
CA GLU A 249 -14.07 12.13 -11.61
C GLU A 249 -13.03 13.24 -11.82
N GLN A 250 -11.99 13.29 -10.99
CA GLN A 250 -10.89 14.25 -11.16
C GLN A 250 -10.08 13.99 -12.44
N GLU A 251 -9.59 12.76 -12.65
CA GLU A 251 -8.73 12.40 -13.79
C GLU A 251 -9.43 12.56 -15.16
N LEU A 252 -10.77 12.40 -15.21
CA LEU A 252 -11.55 12.60 -16.43
C LEU A 252 -11.83 14.09 -16.73
N MET A 253 -11.85 14.94 -15.70
CA MET A 253 -12.16 16.36 -15.85
C MET A 253 -11.01 17.14 -16.51
N GLN A 254 -9.77 16.88 -16.08
CA GLN A 254 -8.59 17.58 -16.59
C GLN A 254 -7.31 16.76 -16.47
N LYS A 255 -6.26 17.24 -17.14
CA LYS A 255 -4.95 16.57 -17.13
C LYS A 255 -4.11 16.97 -15.92
N PHE A 256 -3.68 15.96 -15.17
CA PHE A 256 -2.63 16.08 -14.16
C PHE A 256 -1.27 15.65 -14.73
N PRO A 257 -0.16 16.13 -14.18
CA PRO A 257 1.13 15.49 -14.41
C PRO A 257 1.09 14.04 -13.98
N GLN A 258 1.76 13.18 -14.75
CA GLN A 258 2.06 11.86 -14.24
C GLN A 258 3.12 12.04 -13.13
N PRO A 259 2.94 11.44 -11.94
CA PRO A 259 3.94 11.45 -10.89
C PRO A 259 5.30 11.04 -11.44
N SER A 260 6.30 11.92 -11.39
CA SER A 260 7.72 11.63 -11.71
C SER A 260 7.96 10.86 -13.02
N LYS A 261 7.31 11.25 -14.14
CA LYS A 261 7.48 10.58 -15.43
C LYS A 261 8.97 10.51 -15.83
N MET A 262 9.50 9.29 -15.89
CA MET A 262 10.89 9.02 -16.26
C MET A 262 10.92 7.71 -17.08
N PRO A 263 11.89 7.55 -18.01
CA PRO A 263 12.17 6.24 -18.59
C PRO A 263 12.43 5.19 -17.51
N PHE A 264 12.23 3.91 -17.84
CA PHE A 264 12.58 2.85 -16.90
C PHE A 264 14.04 2.95 -16.45
N SER A 265 14.26 2.79 -15.14
CA SER A 265 15.60 2.81 -14.55
C SER A 265 15.94 1.45 -13.91
N PRO A 266 16.18 0.39 -14.71
CA PRO A 266 16.55 -0.91 -14.18
C PRO A 266 17.99 -0.90 -13.64
N GLY A 267 18.18 -1.45 -12.45
CA GLY A 267 19.53 -1.69 -11.91
C GLY A 267 20.23 -2.83 -12.62
N ALA A 268 21.57 -2.77 -12.70
CA ALA A 268 22.36 -3.90 -13.17
C ALA A 268 22.15 -5.12 -12.27
N PHE A 269 21.95 -6.30 -12.85
CA PHE A 269 21.67 -7.52 -12.08
C PHE A 269 22.76 -7.82 -11.04
N SER A 270 24.03 -7.63 -11.39
CA SER A 270 25.16 -7.85 -10.45
C SER A 270 25.04 -6.99 -9.19
N LYS A 271 24.60 -5.73 -9.32
CA LYS A 271 24.42 -4.82 -8.18
C LYS A 271 23.18 -5.18 -7.34
N ILE A 272 22.09 -5.59 -7.99
CA ILE A 272 20.88 -6.07 -7.31
C ILE A 272 21.17 -7.39 -6.56
N LEU A 273 21.94 -8.29 -7.17
CA LEU A 273 22.38 -9.54 -6.55
C LEU A 273 23.31 -9.27 -5.36
N MET A 274 24.28 -8.38 -5.50
CA MET A 274 25.18 -8.00 -4.40
C MET A 274 24.40 -7.36 -3.24
N SER A 275 23.51 -6.41 -3.55
CA SER A 275 22.59 -5.84 -2.56
C SER A 275 21.74 -6.90 -1.85
N SER A 276 21.30 -7.94 -2.59
CA SER A 276 20.60 -9.08 -1.99
C SER A 276 21.51 -9.90 -1.07
N LEU A 277 22.74 -10.20 -1.48
CA LEU A 277 23.71 -10.97 -0.69
C LEU A 277 24.13 -10.24 0.59
N ASP A 278 24.36 -8.93 0.49
CA ASP A 278 24.71 -8.05 1.63
C ASP A 278 23.52 -7.77 2.55
N ASN A 279 22.34 -8.26 2.18
CA ASN A 279 21.08 -7.94 2.85
C ASN A 279 20.86 -6.43 2.99
N ASN A 280 21.27 -5.68 1.97
CA ASN A 280 21.42 -4.23 2.02
C ASN A 280 20.05 -3.54 2.04
N VAL A 281 19.82 -2.77 3.11
CA VAL A 281 18.65 -1.89 3.27
C VAL A 281 19.08 -0.42 3.41
N LEU A 282 20.36 -0.11 3.17
CA LEU A 282 20.91 1.23 3.31
C LEU A 282 20.32 2.18 2.26
N ARG A 283 20.18 3.44 2.68
CA ARG A 283 19.88 4.54 1.78
C ARG A 283 21.18 5.16 1.29
N ASN A 284 21.26 5.40 -0.01
CA ASN A 284 22.30 6.21 -0.63
C ASN A 284 21.68 7.47 -1.22
N VAL A 285 22.15 8.64 -0.79
CA VAL A 285 21.61 9.94 -1.24
C VAL A 285 22.32 10.43 -2.51
N ASN A 286 23.57 10.01 -2.72
CA ASN A 286 24.42 10.49 -3.80
C ASN A 286 24.40 9.60 -5.06
N PHE A 287 24.00 8.34 -4.92
CA PHE A 287 23.97 7.33 -5.98
C PHE A 287 22.62 6.61 -6.03
N SER A 288 22.34 5.95 -7.16
CA SER A 288 21.14 5.12 -7.29
C SER A 288 21.15 3.96 -6.29
N ASN A 289 20.07 3.83 -5.52
CA ASN A 289 19.85 2.67 -4.66
C ASN A 289 19.56 1.41 -5.50
N TYR A 290 20.19 0.30 -5.15
CA TYR A 290 19.92 -1.00 -5.75
C TYR A 290 19.20 -1.86 -4.72
N TYR A 291 17.92 -2.13 -4.95
CA TYR A 291 17.10 -2.91 -4.02
C TYR A 291 17.03 -4.38 -4.44
N GLY A 292 17.25 -5.27 -3.48
CA GLY A 292 17.30 -6.72 -3.68
C GLY A 292 16.24 -7.49 -2.89
N ILE A 293 16.20 -8.81 -3.09
CA ILE A 293 15.29 -9.72 -2.38
C ILE A 293 15.83 -10.14 -1.00
N GLY A 294 17.10 -9.85 -0.72
CA GLY A 294 17.75 -10.17 0.55
C GLY A 294 18.41 -11.55 0.60
N PHE A 295 19.29 -11.72 1.59
CA PHE A 295 20.18 -12.87 1.68
C PHE A 295 19.39 -14.18 1.84
N VAL A 296 18.34 -14.15 2.66
CA VAL A 296 17.48 -15.31 2.94
C VAL A 296 16.78 -15.80 1.66
N CYS A 297 16.23 -14.88 0.85
CA CYS A 297 15.58 -15.27 -0.40
C CYS A 297 16.60 -15.78 -1.45
N VAL A 298 17.81 -15.23 -1.49
CA VAL A 298 18.89 -15.78 -2.33
C VAL A 298 19.29 -17.19 -1.88
N ALA A 299 19.42 -17.42 -0.57
CA ALA A 299 19.68 -18.75 -0.02
C ALA A 299 18.55 -19.74 -0.38
N ILE A 300 17.28 -19.31 -0.35
CA ILE A 300 16.15 -20.11 -0.82
C ILE A 300 16.26 -20.42 -2.32
N CYS A 301 16.69 -19.48 -3.15
CA CYS A 301 16.94 -19.74 -4.57
C CYS A 301 18.01 -20.83 -4.77
N VAL A 302 19.15 -20.74 -4.08
CA VAL A 302 20.22 -21.74 -4.17
C VAL A 302 19.73 -23.10 -3.65
N PHE A 303 19.13 -23.13 -2.46
CA PHE A 303 18.62 -24.35 -1.85
C PHE A 303 17.50 -25.00 -2.68
N GLY A 304 16.64 -24.19 -3.30
CA GLY A 304 15.58 -24.64 -4.19
C GLY A 304 16.11 -25.29 -5.46
N VAL A 305 17.13 -24.71 -6.11
CA VAL A 305 17.79 -25.31 -7.28
C VAL A 305 18.43 -26.66 -6.92
N MET A 306 19.06 -26.77 -5.75
CA MET A 306 19.66 -28.02 -5.27
C MET A 306 18.62 -29.12 -4.97
N ASN A 307 17.36 -28.75 -4.69
CA ASN A 307 16.32 -29.67 -4.22
C ASN A 307 15.06 -29.66 -5.10
N LEU A 308 15.16 -29.33 -6.38
CA LEU A 308 14.01 -29.26 -7.30
C LEU A 308 13.15 -30.53 -7.31
N LYS A 309 13.78 -31.71 -7.16
CA LYS A 309 13.09 -33.01 -7.15
C LYS A 309 12.17 -33.21 -5.94
N LYS A 310 12.36 -32.46 -4.86
CA LYS A 310 11.50 -32.50 -3.66
C LYS A 310 10.27 -31.60 -3.78
N MET A 311 10.23 -30.70 -4.77
CA MET A 311 9.12 -29.76 -4.92
C MET A 311 7.91 -30.45 -5.55
N ASN A 312 6.73 -30.24 -4.96
CA ASN A 312 5.48 -30.52 -5.67
C ASN A 312 5.31 -29.55 -6.86
N LYS A 313 4.38 -29.89 -7.77
CA LYS A 313 4.13 -29.11 -8.99
C LYS A 313 3.88 -27.62 -8.74
N LEU A 314 3.13 -27.28 -7.68
CA LEU A 314 2.83 -25.90 -7.33
C LEU A 314 4.11 -25.16 -6.91
N ASN A 315 4.85 -25.68 -5.95
CA ASN A 315 6.09 -25.08 -5.46
C ASN A 315 7.12 -24.93 -6.58
N TYR A 316 7.23 -25.92 -7.47
CA TYR A 316 8.11 -25.85 -8.63
C TYR A 316 7.77 -24.67 -9.55
N ILE A 317 6.48 -24.47 -9.87
CA ILE A 317 6.03 -23.35 -10.71
C ILE A 317 6.27 -22.01 -10.00
N LEU A 318 5.85 -21.90 -8.74
CA LEU A 318 6.02 -20.66 -7.96
C LEU A 318 7.49 -20.28 -7.78
N PHE A 319 8.36 -21.28 -7.63
CA PHE A 319 9.81 -21.09 -7.51
C PHE A 319 10.40 -20.42 -8.75
N TRP A 320 10.11 -20.98 -9.93
CA TRP A 320 10.62 -20.43 -11.19
C TRP A 320 10.00 -19.08 -11.54
N ILE A 321 8.72 -18.85 -11.22
CA ILE A 321 8.12 -17.51 -11.34
C ILE A 321 8.82 -16.53 -10.40
N GLY A 322 9.12 -16.91 -9.16
CA GLY A 322 9.86 -16.08 -8.22
C GLY A 322 11.26 -15.70 -8.72
N ILE A 323 12.01 -16.68 -9.26
CA ILE A 323 13.31 -16.44 -9.90
C ILE A 323 13.17 -15.51 -11.11
N LEU A 324 12.18 -15.76 -11.98
CA LEU A 324 11.95 -14.93 -13.16
C LEU A 324 11.66 -13.47 -12.77
N ILE A 325 10.81 -13.24 -11.76
CA ILE A 325 10.52 -11.90 -11.24
C ILE A 325 11.80 -11.22 -10.71
N PHE A 326 12.65 -11.96 -9.99
CA PHE A 326 13.92 -11.43 -9.50
C PHE A 326 14.85 -11.01 -10.65
N LEU A 327 14.96 -11.82 -11.70
CA LEU A 327 15.73 -11.47 -12.90
C LEU A 327 15.11 -10.27 -13.63
N MET A 328 13.78 -10.22 -13.74
CA MET A 328 13.04 -9.15 -14.38
C MET A 328 13.15 -7.81 -13.65
N ALA A 329 13.45 -7.78 -12.36
CA ALA A 329 13.67 -6.53 -11.63
C ALA A 329 14.96 -5.81 -12.05
N SER A 330 15.79 -6.42 -12.89
CA SER A 330 17.08 -5.91 -13.34
C SER A 330 17.10 -5.53 -14.82
N SER A 331 18.24 -5.01 -15.28
CA SER A 331 18.52 -4.69 -16.68
C SER A 331 18.59 -5.93 -17.60
N LEU A 332 18.49 -7.15 -17.06
CA LEU A 332 18.36 -8.37 -17.87
C LEU A 332 17.04 -8.42 -18.64
N PHE A 333 15.99 -7.79 -18.11
CA PHE A 333 14.72 -7.67 -18.82
C PHE A 333 14.67 -6.36 -19.61
N PRO A 334 14.23 -6.37 -20.88
CA PRO A 334 14.28 -5.22 -21.77
C PRO A 334 13.14 -4.23 -21.48
N TRP A 335 13.18 -3.59 -20.32
CA TRP A 335 12.16 -2.61 -19.88
C TRP A 335 11.97 -1.45 -20.85
N SER A 336 13.02 -1.07 -21.58
CA SER A 336 12.96 0.00 -22.60
C SER A 336 11.94 -0.24 -23.71
N LEU A 337 11.59 -1.51 -23.98
CA LEU A 337 10.51 -1.85 -24.93
C LEU A 337 9.15 -1.31 -24.48
N PHE A 338 8.99 -0.99 -23.19
CA PHE A 338 7.74 -0.57 -22.58
C PHE A 338 7.69 0.92 -22.24
N ASP A 339 8.72 1.72 -22.55
CA ASP A 339 8.80 3.15 -22.20
C ASP A 339 7.62 3.98 -22.74
N ASN A 340 7.11 3.63 -23.91
CA ASN A 340 6.00 4.33 -24.56
C ASN A 340 4.63 3.67 -24.33
N THR A 341 4.54 2.75 -23.35
CA THR A 341 3.31 2.04 -23.02
C THR A 341 2.79 2.47 -21.65
N PRO A 342 1.52 2.19 -21.31
CA PRO A 342 1.00 2.42 -19.97
C PRO A 342 1.79 1.73 -18.84
N ILE A 343 2.62 0.72 -19.15
CA ILE A 343 3.45 0.00 -18.18
C ILE A 343 4.57 0.91 -17.64
N ASN A 344 4.98 1.97 -18.35
CA ASN A 344 6.00 2.93 -17.89
C ASN A 344 5.65 3.59 -16.54
N VAL A 345 4.37 3.60 -16.11
CA VAL A 345 3.97 4.05 -14.77
C VAL A 345 4.66 3.28 -13.63
N ILE A 346 5.18 2.07 -13.89
CA ILE A 346 5.96 1.31 -12.91
C ILE A 346 7.26 2.03 -12.56
N GLN A 347 7.92 2.71 -13.51
CA GLN A 347 9.17 3.49 -13.39
C GLN A 347 10.40 2.71 -12.91
N PHE A 348 10.27 2.08 -11.74
CA PHE A 348 11.29 1.35 -11.02
C PHE A 348 10.96 -0.15 -11.02
N PRO A 349 11.67 -0.95 -11.83
CA PRO A 349 11.41 -2.38 -11.93
C PRO A 349 11.49 -3.14 -10.61
N PHE A 350 12.28 -2.68 -9.62
CA PHE A 350 12.33 -3.32 -8.31
C PHE A 350 10.96 -3.42 -7.60
N ARG A 351 9.96 -2.61 -7.98
CA ARG A 351 8.58 -2.67 -7.44
C ARG A 351 7.91 -4.03 -7.61
N ILE A 352 8.36 -4.85 -8.56
CA ILE A 352 7.84 -6.22 -8.75
C ILE A 352 8.41 -7.24 -7.74
N LEU A 353 9.49 -6.89 -7.02
CA LEU A 353 10.16 -7.78 -6.06
C LEU A 353 9.26 -8.15 -4.88
N SER A 354 8.26 -7.34 -4.55
CA SER A 354 7.24 -7.68 -3.53
C SER A 354 6.53 -9.00 -3.84
N ILE A 355 6.23 -9.27 -5.12
CA ILE A 355 5.62 -10.52 -5.59
C ILE A 355 6.64 -11.65 -5.53
N GLY A 356 7.85 -11.44 -6.08
CA GLY A 356 8.90 -12.46 -6.11
C GLY A 356 9.28 -12.94 -4.71
N THR A 357 9.45 -11.99 -3.78
CA THR A 357 9.76 -12.24 -2.37
C THR A 357 8.68 -13.08 -1.69
N LEU A 358 7.40 -12.80 -1.94
CA LEU A 358 6.27 -13.56 -1.40
C LEU A 358 6.27 -15.01 -1.90
N LEU A 359 6.46 -15.20 -3.22
CA LEU A 359 6.48 -16.53 -3.83
C LEU A 359 7.67 -17.35 -3.31
N LEU A 360 8.87 -16.77 -3.29
CA LEU A 360 10.07 -17.44 -2.79
C LEU A 360 9.95 -17.74 -1.29
N SER A 361 9.36 -16.86 -0.49
CA SER A 361 9.10 -17.12 0.94
C SER A 361 8.17 -18.30 1.15
N PHE A 362 7.11 -18.42 0.34
CA PHE A 362 6.17 -19.55 0.41
C PHE A 362 6.86 -20.87 0.03
N VAL A 363 7.60 -20.87 -1.08
CA VAL A 363 8.34 -22.06 -1.54
C VAL A 363 9.41 -22.46 -0.52
N GLY A 364 10.19 -21.50 -0.03
CA GLY A 364 11.23 -21.72 0.96
C GLY A 364 10.69 -22.36 2.23
N ALA A 365 9.57 -21.84 2.75
CA ALA A 365 8.92 -22.42 3.92
C ALA A 365 8.50 -23.89 3.71
N ASN A 366 7.91 -24.20 2.56
CA ASN A 366 7.51 -25.57 2.24
C ASN A 366 8.71 -26.49 2.14
N LEU A 367 9.69 -26.12 1.31
CA LEU A 367 10.86 -26.94 1.01
C LEU A 367 11.73 -27.20 2.24
N ILE A 368 11.93 -26.18 3.09
CA ILE A 368 12.72 -26.31 4.33
C ILE A 368 12.02 -27.28 5.28
N ILE A 369 10.72 -27.09 5.53
CA ILE A 369 9.99 -27.95 6.46
C ILE A 369 9.88 -29.38 5.94
N ASP A 370 9.58 -29.57 4.65
CA ASP A 370 9.55 -30.89 4.02
C ASP A 370 10.90 -31.60 4.15
N THR A 371 12.01 -30.88 3.92
CA THR A 371 13.36 -31.46 4.07
C THR A 371 13.68 -31.83 5.52
N ILE A 372 13.29 -31.01 6.49
CA ILE A 372 13.48 -31.31 7.91
C ILE A 372 12.65 -32.54 8.32
N GLU A 373 11.40 -32.61 7.87
CA GLU A 373 10.49 -33.72 8.19
C GLU A 373 10.92 -35.03 7.53
N ASP A 374 11.42 -34.99 6.28
CA ASP A 374 12.00 -36.15 5.59
C ASP A 374 13.28 -36.68 6.27
N SER A 375 14.09 -35.78 6.84
CA SER A 375 15.37 -36.14 7.48
C SER A 375 15.21 -36.58 8.93
N ALA A 376 14.08 -36.27 9.56
CA ALA A 376 13.83 -36.52 10.98
C ALA A 376 13.27 -37.92 11.23
N HIS A 377 14.14 -38.93 11.27
CA HIS A 377 13.91 -40.15 12.07
C HIS A 377 14.00 -39.87 13.59
N ILE A 378 14.24 -38.62 14.02
CA ILE A 378 14.55 -38.22 15.40
C ILE A 378 13.51 -37.19 15.88
N ASN A 379 12.51 -37.67 16.62
CA ASN A 379 11.24 -36.98 16.86
C ASN A 379 11.20 -36.03 18.09
N HIS A 380 12.34 -35.63 18.67
CA HIS A 380 12.34 -34.98 20.00
C HIS A 380 12.67 -33.47 20.08
N HIS A 381 12.99 -32.77 18.96
CA HIS A 381 13.43 -31.36 19.02
C HIS A 381 12.71 -30.37 18.10
N SER A 382 11.44 -30.59 17.78
CA SER A 382 10.68 -29.73 16.84
C SER A 382 10.58 -28.25 17.26
N GLY A 383 10.57 -27.94 18.55
CA GLY A 383 10.55 -26.56 19.05
C GLY A 383 11.86 -25.81 18.84
N MET A 384 13.00 -26.45 19.12
CA MET A 384 14.33 -25.84 18.96
C MET A 384 14.65 -25.55 17.49
N GLN A 385 14.24 -26.43 16.59
CA GLN A 385 14.38 -26.24 15.14
C GLN A 385 13.67 -24.96 14.67
N ILE A 386 12.45 -24.71 15.16
CA ILE A 386 11.69 -23.50 14.81
C ILE A 386 12.41 -22.24 15.34
N VAL A 387 12.95 -22.29 16.55
CA VAL A 387 13.72 -21.16 17.12
C VAL A 387 14.97 -20.86 16.29
N ILE A 388 15.70 -21.89 15.86
CA ILE A 388 16.87 -21.73 14.98
C ILE A 388 16.46 -21.11 13.65
N LEU A 389 15.37 -21.59 13.03
CA LEU A 389 14.85 -21.03 11.78
C LEU A 389 14.44 -19.57 11.92
N ILE A 390 13.81 -19.19 13.04
CA ILE A 390 13.52 -17.77 13.34
C ILE A 390 14.83 -16.98 13.42
N GLY A 391 15.83 -17.49 14.15
CA GLY A 391 17.14 -16.84 14.28
C GLY A 391 17.83 -16.60 12.94
N LEU A 392 17.80 -17.59 12.03
CA LEU A 392 18.40 -17.50 10.69
C LEU A 392 17.76 -16.42 9.80
N VAL A 393 16.53 -15.99 10.10
CA VAL A 393 15.83 -14.93 9.37
C VAL A 393 15.97 -13.58 10.09
N VAL A 394 15.72 -13.56 11.40
CA VAL A 394 15.64 -12.33 12.19
C VAL A 394 17.02 -11.73 12.46
N VAL A 395 18.07 -12.54 12.65
CA VAL A 395 19.42 -12.02 12.95
C VAL A 395 20.02 -11.25 11.76
N PRO A 396 20.04 -11.78 10.52
CA PRO A 396 20.52 -11.02 9.36
C PRO A 396 19.68 -9.78 9.08
N TRP A 397 18.37 -9.85 9.31
CA TRP A 397 17.47 -8.69 9.22
C TRP A 397 17.79 -7.63 10.28
N TYR A 398 17.97 -8.02 11.53
CA TYR A 398 18.29 -7.08 12.61
C TYR A 398 19.61 -6.39 12.34
N SER A 399 20.62 -7.14 11.89
CA SER A 399 21.92 -6.59 11.50
C SER A 399 21.81 -5.53 10.41
N SER A 400 20.97 -5.73 9.39
CA SER A 400 20.81 -4.76 8.31
C SER A 400 20.07 -3.50 8.76
N VAL A 401 19.05 -3.64 9.63
CA VAL A 401 18.35 -2.48 10.21
C VAL A 401 19.26 -1.68 11.14
N VAL A 402 20.09 -2.34 11.96
CA VAL A 402 21.09 -1.64 12.79
C VAL A 402 22.10 -0.90 11.92
N ALA A 403 22.56 -1.51 10.82
CA ALA A 403 23.44 -0.84 9.87
C ALA A 403 22.78 0.40 9.24
N LEU A 404 21.48 0.33 8.92
CA LEU A 404 20.71 1.47 8.42
C LEU A 404 20.61 2.61 9.43
N VAL A 405 20.24 2.29 10.67
CA VAL A 405 20.11 3.29 11.75
C VAL A 405 21.43 4.00 12.02
N ASN A 406 22.54 3.28 11.95
CA ASN A 406 23.88 3.82 12.14
C ASN A 406 24.46 4.50 10.88
N SER A 407 23.77 4.44 9.74
CA SER A 407 24.27 5.03 8.50
C SER A 407 24.12 6.57 8.52
N PRO A 408 25.16 7.33 8.12
CA PRO A 408 25.08 8.78 8.06
C PRO A 408 23.93 9.27 7.19
N ASP A 409 23.68 8.62 6.04
CA ASP A 409 22.66 9.00 5.05
C ASP A 409 21.21 8.88 5.55
N SER A 410 20.95 7.99 6.52
CA SER A 410 19.62 7.81 7.12
C SER A 410 19.45 8.53 8.45
N ASN A 411 20.55 8.87 9.13
CA ASN A 411 20.55 9.57 10.42
C ASN A 411 21.00 11.04 10.31
N GLN A 412 20.78 11.67 9.14
CA GLN A 412 21.03 13.10 8.97
C GLN A 412 19.98 13.91 9.74
N SER A 413 20.41 14.63 10.78
CA SER A 413 19.51 15.36 11.70
C SER A 413 18.57 16.35 11.01
N GLU A 414 18.95 16.87 9.84
CA GLU A 414 18.13 17.80 9.04
C GLU A 414 16.95 17.11 8.33
N TYR A 415 17.02 15.78 8.14
CA TYR A 415 16.05 15.00 7.37
C TYR A 415 15.35 13.91 8.19
N THR A 416 15.73 13.74 9.46
CA THR A 416 15.02 12.90 10.43
C THR A 416 13.84 13.66 11.05
N PHE A 417 12.74 12.94 11.37
CA PHE A 417 11.59 13.54 12.05
C PHE A 417 11.56 13.15 13.52
N ASP A 418 11.66 14.13 14.41
CA ASP A 418 11.37 13.97 15.83
C ASP A 418 9.94 14.48 16.13
N SER A 419 9.46 14.24 17.35
CA SER A 419 8.12 14.72 17.75
C SER A 419 7.97 16.25 17.77
N LYS A 420 9.07 17.02 17.74
CA LYS A 420 9.05 18.50 17.77
C LYS A 420 8.93 19.10 16.37
N ASN A 421 9.55 18.47 15.38
CA ASN A 421 9.67 18.98 14.02
C ASN A 421 8.73 18.28 13.03
N ILE A 422 8.12 17.14 13.38
CA ILE A 422 7.21 16.37 12.51
C ILE A 422 6.01 17.16 11.96
N ASN A 423 5.62 18.24 12.64
CA ASN A 423 4.51 19.11 12.23
C ASN A 423 4.99 20.40 11.52
N ARG A 424 6.31 20.61 11.38
CA ARG A 424 6.85 21.78 10.69
C ARG A 424 6.94 21.48 9.20
N GLU A 425 6.41 22.37 8.38
CA GLU A 425 6.48 22.28 6.92
C GLU A 425 7.85 22.79 6.39
N THR A 426 8.95 22.20 6.86
CA THR A 426 10.31 22.65 6.51
C THR A 426 10.77 22.15 5.14
N ASN A 427 10.19 21.06 4.62
CA ASN A 427 10.58 20.46 3.35
C ASN A 427 9.39 20.40 2.37
N ILE A 428 9.05 21.55 1.78
CA ILE A 428 7.94 21.67 0.81
C ILE A 428 8.19 20.79 -0.42
N SER A 429 9.44 20.62 -0.85
CA SER A 429 9.79 19.74 -1.97
C SER A 429 9.44 18.28 -1.72
N GLY A 430 9.55 17.81 -0.47
CA GLY A 430 9.19 16.45 -0.07
C GLY A 430 7.68 16.17 -0.09
N TYR A 431 6.85 17.15 -0.43
CA TYR A 431 5.39 16.99 -0.56
C TYR A 431 4.92 16.72 -1.99
N TYR A 432 5.81 16.81 -2.99
CA TYR A 432 5.49 16.51 -4.40
C TYR A 432 4.22 17.23 -4.91
N LEU A 433 4.05 18.49 -4.50
CA LEU A 433 2.85 19.28 -4.80
C LEU A 433 2.60 19.44 -6.30
N ASP A 434 3.62 19.29 -7.13
CA ASP A 434 3.56 19.34 -8.58
C ASP A 434 2.80 18.15 -9.20
N GLN A 435 2.79 16.96 -8.58
CA GLN A 435 2.29 15.73 -9.21
C GLN A 435 0.77 15.74 -9.45
N TYR A 436 -0.01 16.37 -8.56
CA TYR A 436 -1.48 16.47 -8.66
C TYR A 436 -1.97 17.91 -8.59
N THR A 437 -1.10 18.84 -8.93
CA THR A 437 -1.53 20.19 -9.31
C THR A 437 -1.96 20.14 -10.78
N PRO A 438 -3.16 20.64 -11.14
CA PRO A 438 -3.62 20.67 -12.53
C PRO A 438 -2.58 21.25 -13.47
N ARG A 439 -2.42 20.68 -14.67
CA ARG A 439 -1.32 21.06 -15.57
C ARG A 439 -1.23 22.56 -15.86
N LYS A 440 -2.37 23.26 -15.94
CA LYS A 440 -2.41 24.72 -16.15
C LYS A 440 -1.92 25.50 -14.92
N ALA A 441 -2.15 24.99 -13.72
CA ALA A 441 -1.82 25.63 -12.44
C ALA A 441 -0.35 25.46 -12.02
N ILE A 442 0.39 24.50 -12.58
CA ILE A 442 1.79 24.20 -12.18
C ILE A 442 2.69 25.44 -12.26
N LYS A 443 2.56 26.24 -13.32
CA LYS A 443 3.35 27.47 -13.50
C LYS A 443 3.09 28.48 -12.37
N ASN A 444 1.94 28.39 -11.73
CA ASN A 444 1.51 29.25 -10.63
C ASN A 444 1.61 28.57 -9.25
N LEU A 445 2.19 27.36 -9.16
CA LEU A 445 2.27 26.63 -7.89
C LEU A 445 3.01 27.43 -6.80
N ASN A 446 4.13 28.08 -7.15
CA ASN A 446 4.84 28.96 -6.21
C ASN A 446 3.98 30.16 -5.76
N ASN A 447 3.16 30.71 -6.65
CA ASN A 447 2.22 31.78 -6.30
C ASN A 447 1.15 31.27 -5.33
N ILE A 448 0.58 30.09 -5.59
CA ILE A 448 -0.39 29.42 -4.70
C ILE A 448 0.22 29.20 -3.31
N ILE A 449 1.43 28.63 -3.24
CA ILE A 449 2.15 28.37 -1.98
C ILE A 449 2.34 29.66 -1.18
N ASN A 450 2.70 30.76 -1.86
CA ASN A 450 2.91 32.07 -1.25
C ASN A 450 1.62 32.87 -0.99
N GLY A 451 0.45 32.31 -1.30
CA GLY A 451 -0.84 33.00 -1.12
C GLY A 451 -1.09 34.14 -2.13
N ASN A 452 -0.46 34.10 -3.30
CA ASN A 452 -0.56 35.11 -4.34
C ASN A 452 -1.54 34.69 -5.43
N GLY A 453 -2.63 35.44 -5.59
CA GLY A 453 -3.62 35.29 -6.66
C GLY A 453 -3.61 36.49 -7.60
N TYR A 454 -4.68 36.67 -8.38
CA TYR A 454 -4.79 37.77 -9.33
C TYR A 454 -6.09 38.56 -9.16
N ILE A 455 -6.02 39.88 -9.34
CA ILE A 455 -7.19 40.75 -9.48
C ILE A 455 -7.03 41.54 -10.77
N ASN A 456 -7.94 41.36 -11.72
CA ASN A 456 -7.87 41.95 -13.05
C ASN A 456 -6.48 41.74 -13.71
N GLY A 457 -5.90 40.55 -13.54
CA GLY A 457 -4.59 40.17 -14.07
C GLY A 457 -3.36 40.67 -13.29
N LYS A 458 -3.53 41.46 -12.22
CA LYS A 458 -2.42 41.90 -11.36
C LYS A 458 -2.26 40.97 -10.16
N ILE A 459 -1.03 40.61 -9.82
CA ILE A 459 -0.73 39.76 -8.66
C ILE A 459 -1.11 40.49 -7.37
N VAL A 460 -1.85 39.81 -6.51
CA VAL A 460 -2.26 40.31 -5.19
C VAL A 460 -2.09 39.21 -4.15
N HIS A 461 -1.57 39.57 -2.98
CA HIS A 461 -1.45 38.65 -1.86
C HIS A 461 -2.76 38.54 -1.08
N PHE A 462 -3.18 37.31 -0.83
CA PHE A 462 -4.34 36.96 -0.02
C PHE A 462 -3.84 36.34 1.29
N ALA A 463 -4.17 36.96 2.41
CA ALA A 463 -3.94 36.32 3.70
C ALA A 463 -4.85 35.09 3.79
N ARG A 464 -4.31 33.95 4.22
CA ARG A 464 -5.06 32.69 4.30
C ARG A 464 -5.22 32.24 5.75
N ASN A 465 -6.43 31.84 6.09
CA ASN A 465 -6.75 31.14 7.32
C ASN A 465 -7.38 29.80 6.96
N THR A 466 -6.85 28.72 7.52
CA THR A 466 -7.37 27.37 7.34
C THR A 466 -8.35 27.07 8.45
N ASP A 467 -9.45 26.43 8.09
CA ASP A 467 -10.51 25.98 8.99
C ASP A 467 -10.91 24.56 8.56
N GLN A 468 -11.80 23.91 9.31
CA GLN A 468 -12.23 22.54 9.04
C GLN A 468 -12.63 22.34 7.57
N SER A 469 -11.77 21.64 6.81
CA SER A 469 -11.95 21.33 5.39
C SER A 469 -12.17 22.55 4.48
N SER A 470 -11.73 23.74 4.89
CA SER A 470 -11.90 24.97 4.11
C SER A 470 -10.74 25.95 4.28
N ILE A 471 -10.55 26.78 3.25
CA ILE A 471 -9.55 27.85 3.26
C ILE A 471 -10.25 29.18 3.06
N LYS A 472 -10.08 30.08 4.02
CA LYS A 472 -10.56 31.45 3.96
C LYS A 472 -9.45 32.35 3.44
N PHE A 473 -9.67 32.94 2.28
CA PHE A 473 -8.80 33.97 1.71
C PHE A 473 -9.32 35.35 2.06
N HIS A 474 -8.47 36.16 2.66
CA HIS A 474 -8.75 37.52 3.09
C HIS A 474 -8.00 38.53 2.23
N LEU A 475 -8.73 39.51 1.72
CA LEU A 475 -8.20 40.64 0.98
C LEU A 475 -8.00 41.83 1.91
N LYS A 476 -6.85 42.49 1.77
CA LYS A 476 -6.53 43.70 2.55
C LYS A 476 -7.25 44.96 2.04
N HIS A 477 -7.74 44.94 0.80
CA HIS A 477 -8.30 46.12 0.14
C HIS A 477 -9.63 45.81 -0.52
N ARG A 478 -10.58 46.76 -0.41
CA ARG A 478 -11.86 46.69 -1.11
C ARG A 478 -11.64 46.73 -2.62
N ILE A 479 -12.35 45.86 -3.32
CA ILE A 479 -12.26 45.70 -4.77
C ILE A 479 -13.41 46.44 -5.45
N SER A 480 -13.21 46.95 -6.66
CA SER A 480 -14.27 47.53 -7.49
C SER A 480 -15.38 46.52 -7.80
N SER A 481 -16.63 46.98 -7.90
CA SER A 481 -17.71 46.18 -8.47
C SER A 481 -17.33 45.70 -9.88
N ASN A 482 -17.47 44.40 -10.18
CA ASN A 482 -17.13 43.73 -11.44
C ASN A 482 -15.65 43.38 -11.69
N ALA A 483 -14.79 43.43 -10.69
CA ALA A 483 -13.45 42.85 -10.82
C ALA A 483 -13.48 41.32 -11.00
N VAL A 484 -12.52 40.82 -11.77
CA VAL A 484 -12.22 39.40 -11.91
C VAL A 484 -11.17 39.03 -10.87
N ILE A 485 -11.48 38.07 -10.01
CA ILE A 485 -10.59 37.56 -8.97
C ILE A 485 -10.18 36.14 -9.35
N GLU A 486 -8.89 35.86 -9.29
CA GLU A 486 -8.32 34.52 -9.28
C GLU A 486 -7.73 34.26 -7.90
N LEU A 487 -8.30 33.31 -7.16
CA LEU A 487 -7.82 32.96 -5.83
C LEU A 487 -6.51 32.15 -5.94
N PRO A 488 -5.59 32.22 -4.97
CA PRO A 488 -4.40 31.38 -4.91
C PRO A 488 -4.76 29.94 -4.51
N PHE A 489 -5.53 29.28 -5.39
CA PHE A 489 -6.05 27.93 -5.23
C PHE A 489 -6.27 27.34 -6.63
N ALA A 490 -5.67 26.18 -6.90
CA ALA A 490 -5.81 25.52 -8.19
C ALA A 490 -7.22 25.00 -8.43
N TYR A 491 -7.71 25.05 -9.66
CA TYR A 491 -9.06 24.59 -9.97
C TYR A 491 -9.15 23.05 -9.92
N TYR A 492 -10.03 22.54 -9.06
CA TYR A 492 -10.38 21.11 -8.97
C TYR A 492 -11.89 20.94 -9.06
N ASP A 493 -12.35 19.77 -9.50
CA ASP A 493 -13.79 19.52 -9.56
C ASP A 493 -14.37 19.46 -8.14
N ASN A 494 -15.66 19.78 -8.01
CA ASN A 494 -16.41 19.78 -6.75
C ASN A 494 -15.90 20.79 -5.68
N VAL A 495 -14.97 21.67 -6.04
CA VAL A 495 -14.61 22.82 -5.19
C VAL A 495 -15.65 23.93 -5.33
N VAL A 496 -15.99 24.58 -4.21
CA VAL A 496 -16.96 25.68 -4.17
C VAL A 496 -16.39 26.86 -3.41
N VAL A 497 -16.73 28.06 -3.88
CA VAL A 497 -16.40 29.32 -3.20
C VAL A 497 -17.65 29.91 -2.58
N MET A 498 -17.56 30.22 -1.29
CA MET A 498 -18.62 30.86 -0.50
C MET A 498 -18.21 32.27 -0.12
N VAL A 499 -19.14 33.21 -0.28
CA VAL A 499 -19.06 34.57 0.25
C VAL A 499 -20.19 34.75 1.26
N GLY A 500 -19.86 34.70 2.55
CA GLY A 500 -20.84 34.53 3.61
C GLY A 500 -21.62 33.22 3.42
N LYS A 501 -22.94 33.32 3.23
CA LYS A 501 -23.82 32.16 2.97
C LYS A 501 -24.05 31.88 1.47
N ASN A 502 -23.56 32.76 0.59
CA ASN A 502 -23.84 32.66 -0.84
C ASN A 502 -22.76 31.84 -1.55
N ARG A 503 -23.19 30.87 -2.35
CA ARG A 503 -22.30 30.12 -3.25
C ARG A 503 -22.04 30.94 -4.50
N MET A 504 -20.78 31.20 -4.78
CA MET A 504 -20.35 31.95 -5.97
C MET A 504 -20.27 31.03 -7.17
N LYS A 505 -20.58 31.56 -8.36
CA LYS A 505 -20.22 30.92 -9.62
C LYS A 505 -18.71 31.06 -9.82
N ILE A 506 -18.05 29.95 -10.15
CA ILE A 506 -16.61 29.88 -10.39
C ILE A 506 -16.34 29.26 -11.75
N ASP A 507 -15.22 29.65 -12.35
CA ASP A 507 -14.69 29.12 -13.61
C ASP A 507 -13.18 28.83 -13.44
N GLU A 508 -12.58 28.06 -14.36
CA GLU A 508 -11.12 27.85 -14.41
C GLU A 508 -10.47 29.01 -15.20
N SER A 509 -9.46 29.68 -14.63
CA SER A 509 -8.72 30.72 -15.35
C SER A 509 -7.70 30.15 -16.34
N SER A 510 -7.15 31.01 -17.20
CA SER A 510 -5.98 30.67 -18.04
C SER A 510 -4.75 30.26 -17.22
N ASN A 511 -4.67 30.70 -15.96
CA ASN A 511 -3.64 30.32 -14.99
C ASN A 511 -3.92 28.99 -14.28
N GLY A 512 -5.05 28.33 -14.57
CA GLY A 512 -5.48 27.09 -13.91
C GLY A 512 -5.99 27.30 -12.48
N LEU A 513 -6.31 28.55 -12.10
CA LEU A 513 -6.78 28.92 -10.77
C LEU A 513 -8.30 29.03 -10.73
N ILE A 514 -8.87 29.02 -9.51
CA ILE A 514 -10.27 29.36 -9.32
C ILE A 514 -10.52 30.83 -9.63
N GLN A 515 -11.35 31.09 -10.63
CA GLN A 515 -11.76 32.43 -11.06
C GLN A 515 -13.20 32.73 -10.67
N LEU A 516 -13.47 33.95 -10.23
CA LEU A 516 -14.83 34.45 -10.00
C LEU A 516 -14.93 35.95 -10.32
N LYS A 517 -16.14 36.40 -10.67
CA LYS A 517 -16.44 37.83 -10.88
C LYS A 517 -17.13 38.40 -9.64
N THR A 518 -16.64 39.54 -9.17
CA THR A 518 -17.29 40.28 -8.07
C THR A 518 -18.59 40.89 -8.56
N GLY A 519 -19.72 40.34 -8.12
CA GLY A 519 -21.06 40.88 -8.40
C GLY A 519 -21.59 41.72 -7.24
N LYS A 520 -22.90 41.61 -6.97
CA LYS A 520 -23.56 42.24 -5.79
C LYS A 520 -23.03 41.74 -4.44
N HIS A 521 -22.25 40.66 -4.42
CA HIS A 521 -21.69 40.02 -3.23
C HIS A 521 -20.19 40.24 -3.16
N ASN A 522 -19.77 41.51 -3.07
CA ASN A 522 -18.38 41.86 -2.83
C ASN A 522 -18.07 41.64 -1.34
N SER A 523 -16.97 40.97 -1.03
CA SER A 523 -16.54 40.70 0.34
C SER A 523 -15.03 40.67 0.41
N ASP A 524 -14.51 41.01 1.58
CA ASP A 524 -13.08 40.90 1.85
C ASP A 524 -12.67 39.45 2.16
N THR A 525 -13.64 38.50 2.26
CA THR A 525 -13.38 37.10 2.60
C THR A 525 -14.05 36.13 1.62
N TYR A 526 -13.25 35.20 1.10
CA TYR A 526 -13.69 34.12 0.20
C TYR A 526 -13.34 32.78 0.82
N THR A 527 -14.35 31.93 1.07
CA THR A 527 -14.14 30.60 1.66
C THR A 527 -14.18 29.54 0.57
N VAL A 528 -13.07 28.86 0.34
CA VAL A 528 -12.95 27.72 -0.57
C VAL A 528 -13.13 26.43 0.22
N LYS A 529 -14.00 25.53 -0.25
CA LYS A 529 -14.21 24.21 0.36
C LYS A 529 -14.54 23.16 -0.70
N TYR A 530 -14.34 21.89 -0.36
CA TYR A 530 -14.80 20.77 -1.18
C TYR A 530 -16.25 20.42 -0.85
N SER A 531 -17.04 20.12 -1.87
CA SER A 531 -18.44 19.72 -1.75
C SER A 531 -18.66 18.45 -2.55
N MET A 532 -18.75 17.30 -1.89
CA MET A 532 -18.96 16.00 -2.53
C MET A 532 -20.01 16.05 -3.64
N SER A 533 -19.69 15.42 -4.78
CA SER A 533 -20.67 15.22 -5.85
C SER A 533 -21.76 14.24 -5.40
N LYS A 534 -22.88 14.20 -6.14
CA LYS A 534 -23.87 13.13 -5.93
C LYS A 534 -23.27 11.75 -6.19
N MET A 535 -22.32 11.66 -7.12
CA MET A 535 -21.63 10.40 -7.45
C MET A 535 -20.71 9.98 -6.31
N ASP A 536 -19.98 10.91 -5.69
CA ASP A 536 -19.17 10.65 -4.48
C ASP A 536 -20.03 10.01 -3.39
N MET A 537 -21.16 10.64 -3.05
CA MET A 537 -22.06 10.13 -2.01
C MET A 537 -22.64 8.75 -2.33
N ILE A 538 -23.07 8.52 -3.58
CA ILE A 538 -23.57 7.21 -4.03
C ILE A 538 -22.46 6.16 -3.97
N SER A 539 -21.23 6.51 -4.37
CA SER A 539 -20.09 5.59 -4.38
C SER A 539 -19.72 5.08 -2.98
N ILE A 540 -19.86 5.95 -1.96
CA ILE A 540 -19.69 5.58 -0.55
C ILE A 540 -20.76 4.57 -0.14
N LEU A 541 -22.03 4.84 -0.44
CA LEU A 541 -23.14 3.93 -0.10
C LEU A 541 -22.99 2.56 -0.80
N VAL A 542 -22.64 2.56 -2.08
CA VAL A 542 -22.38 1.33 -2.86
C VAL A 542 -21.23 0.55 -2.25
N THR A 543 -20.16 1.23 -1.86
CA THR A 543 -19.01 0.59 -1.20
C THR A 543 -19.40 -0.06 0.11
N LEU A 544 -20.11 0.66 0.97
CA LEU A 544 -20.58 0.13 2.26
C LEU A 544 -21.50 -1.09 2.06
N ALA A 545 -22.49 -0.99 1.17
CA ALA A 545 -23.39 -2.09 0.86
C ALA A 545 -22.64 -3.32 0.29
N SER A 546 -21.65 -3.09 -0.57
CA SER A 546 -20.86 -4.16 -1.21
C SER A 546 -19.93 -4.85 -0.21
N ILE A 547 -19.30 -4.11 0.69
CA ILE A 547 -18.49 -4.67 1.78
C ILE A 547 -19.37 -5.50 2.71
N LEU A 548 -20.54 -4.99 3.12
CA LEU A 548 -21.49 -5.75 3.94
C LEU A 548 -21.97 -7.03 3.23
N GLY A 549 -22.23 -6.95 1.92
CA GLY A 549 -22.56 -8.10 1.09
C GLY A 549 -21.43 -9.14 1.04
N LEU A 550 -20.18 -8.69 0.89
CA LEU A 550 -19.00 -9.55 0.88
C LEU A 550 -18.82 -10.26 2.23
N ILE A 551 -18.96 -9.52 3.34
CA ILE A 551 -18.95 -10.05 4.71
C ILE A 551 -20.05 -11.11 4.85
N TRP A 552 -21.28 -10.80 4.44
CA TRP A 552 -22.40 -11.74 4.51
C TRP A 552 -22.13 -13.03 3.72
N ILE A 553 -21.58 -12.92 2.51
CA ILE A 553 -21.18 -14.07 1.69
C ILE A 553 -20.17 -14.97 2.43
N CYS A 554 -19.14 -14.37 3.04
CA CYS A 554 -18.11 -15.08 3.78
C CYS A 554 -18.65 -15.77 5.04
N PHE A 555 -19.57 -15.13 5.77
CA PHE A 555 -20.10 -15.65 7.04
C PHE A 555 -21.27 -16.62 6.89
N PHE A 556 -22.11 -16.50 5.86
CA PHE A 556 -23.37 -17.25 5.78
C PHE A 556 -23.41 -18.36 4.72
N ARG A 557 -22.47 -18.39 3.75
CA ARG A 557 -22.39 -19.55 2.85
C ARG A 557 -21.85 -20.78 3.58
N LYS A 558 -22.66 -21.84 3.63
CA LYS A 558 -22.29 -23.16 4.21
C LYS A 558 -20.97 -23.71 3.65
N ASP A 559 -20.66 -23.40 2.39
CA ASP A 559 -19.39 -23.77 1.72
C ASP A 559 -18.14 -23.19 2.42
N PHE A 560 -18.25 -22.00 3.05
CA PHE A 560 -17.17 -21.39 3.83
C PHE A 560 -17.17 -21.82 5.30
N ARG A 561 -18.33 -22.24 5.84
CA ARG A 561 -18.46 -22.81 7.21
C ARG A 561 -18.05 -24.28 7.28
N SER A 562 -17.99 -24.97 6.15
CA SER A 562 -17.76 -26.39 6.07
C SER A 562 -16.36 -26.77 6.62
N LYS A 563 -16.34 -27.32 7.84
CA LYS A 563 -15.22 -28.08 8.42
C LYS A 563 -14.81 -29.33 7.62
N LYS A 564 -15.49 -29.66 6.50
CA LYS A 564 -15.19 -30.86 5.69
C LYS A 564 -13.91 -30.78 4.84
N SER A 565 -13.08 -29.76 5.01
CA SER A 565 -11.78 -29.64 4.31
C SER A 565 -10.58 -30.21 5.09
N PHE A 566 -10.75 -30.71 6.31
CA PHE A 566 -9.59 -31.10 7.14
C PHE A 566 -9.15 -32.57 7.03
N SER A 567 -9.87 -33.45 6.33
CA SER A 567 -9.51 -34.88 6.24
C SER A 567 -9.55 -35.52 4.84
N ASN A 568 -10.16 -34.90 3.82
CA ASN A 568 -10.43 -35.61 2.55
C ASN A 568 -9.74 -35.01 1.31
N PHE A 569 -8.67 -34.24 1.48
CA PHE A 569 -7.89 -33.73 0.32
C PHE A 569 -6.81 -34.69 -0.19
N VAL A 570 -6.74 -35.92 0.35
CA VAL A 570 -5.74 -36.93 -0.06
C VAL A 570 -6.24 -37.88 -1.15
N ASN A 571 -7.55 -37.98 -1.39
CA ASN A 571 -8.11 -38.88 -2.42
C ASN A 571 -8.97 -38.10 -3.43
N ILE A 572 -8.33 -37.41 -4.37
CA ILE A 572 -8.96 -37.05 -5.65
C ILE A 572 -8.05 -37.56 -6.78
N HIS A 573 -7.92 -38.87 -6.82
CA HIS A 573 -7.83 -39.64 -8.06
C HIS A 573 -8.98 -40.65 -7.95
N ASP A 574 -9.80 -40.73 -8.99
CA ASP A 574 -11.06 -41.49 -9.09
C ASP A 574 -12.25 -40.90 -8.32
N ASP A 575 -12.97 -40.00 -8.98
CA ASP A 575 -14.44 -40.03 -9.07
C ASP A 575 -14.94 -38.80 -9.85
N ASP A 576 -14.72 -38.81 -11.16
CA ASP A 576 -15.55 -38.09 -12.13
C ASP A 576 -15.89 -39.09 -13.25
N LYS A 577 -16.72 -40.09 -12.90
CA LYS A 577 -17.58 -40.82 -13.82
C LYS A 577 -19.01 -40.73 -13.30
N ILE A 578 -19.76 -39.78 -13.85
CA ILE A 578 -21.12 -39.87 -14.43
C ILE A 578 -21.66 -38.45 -14.59
#